data_AF-A0A3B9X1W1-F1
#
_entry.id   AF-A0A3B9X1W1-F1
#
_cell.length_a   1.000
_cell.length_b   1.000
_cell.length_c   1.000
_cell.angle_alpha   90.00
_cell.angle_beta   90.00
_cell.angle_gamma   90.00
#
_symmetry.space_group_name_H-M   'P 1'
#
loop_
_entity.id
_entity.type
_entity.pdbx_description
1 polymer ?
#
loop_
_entity_poly.entity_id
_entity_poly.type
_entity_poly.pdbx_seq_one_letter_code
_entity_poly.pdbx_strand_id
1 'polypeptide(L)'
;MAPELATALVKREEAGRDKKASETVKERSEQLIKRFDELAQKQALLVNKQEREPEFKAMQGRLDQALNAGSIQPLHANAQVSASRLTRIQQELATSVEKLRRCEQRQKSSVQVFDEAKTKAEATSGLAKQQLQLEQFEKQSIELRQSQKKLVVAQADVRSSGLLLKDKQQEQALLNSEQDTRDHSIKVIQHELESLPEKQIAFSKQEDYCQQRQDLETSRQQERSQISLEVKAQQDYKTVQENFHQLEIAAKKTELSWHAGQAAILARELSDDQPCPVCGSKEHPAPAADESDLVDQTDVETARGNVAKAREVMDCARQVWDQAVNVLAQTRLECKRLSTGLGPLADQSLPALQDTLSEYKDKLAGLLAKQEKLGHLRERIEGIKVKQSALKTM
;
A
#
# COMPACT_ATOMS: atom_id res chain seq x y z
N MET A 1 -138.20 -34.02 -197.69
CA MET A 1 -138.46 -33.20 -196.48
C MET A 1 -138.39 -34.09 -195.24
N ALA A 2 -138.01 -33.52 -194.09
CA ALA A 2 -138.11 -34.03 -192.69
C ALA A 2 -136.86 -34.65 -191.97
N PRO A 3 -136.15 -35.69 -192.47
CA PRO A 3 -135.17 -36.43 -191.65
C PRO A 3 -134.00 -35.64 -191.04
N GLU A 4 -133.62 -34.50 -191.65
CA GLU A 4 -132.46 -33.67 -191.29
C GLU A 4 -132.46 -33.19 -189.82
N LEU A 5 -133.65 -33.09 -189.20
CA LEU A 5 -133.79 -32.65 -187.81
C LEU A 5 -133.57 -33.77 -186.78
N ALA A 6 -133.87 -35.03 -187.13
CA ALA A 6 -133.73 -36.16 -186.22
C ALA A 6 -132.26 -36.55 -186.01
N THR A 7 -131.48 -36.63 -187.09
CA THR A 7 -130.03 -36.92 -187.01
C THR A 7 -129.25 -35.79 -186.33
N ALA A 8 -129.74 -34.54 -186.40
CA ALA A 8 -129.17 -33.41 -185.67
C ALA A 8 -129.40 -33.47 -184.16
N LEU A 9 -130.51 -34.08 -183.70
CA LEU A 9 -130.77 -34.31 -182.27
C LEU A 9 -129.86 -35.41 -181.69
N VAL A 10 -129.62 -36.49 -182.45
CA VAL A 10 -128.65 -37.54 -182.05
C VAL A 10 -127.25 -36.95 -181.87
N LYS A 11 -126.78 -36.12 -182.82
CA LYS A 11 -125.51 -35.37 -182.71
C LYS A 11 -125.41 -34.49 -181.46
N ARG A 12 -126.53 -34.02 -180.91
CA ARG A 12 -126.55 -33.20 -179.68
C ARG A 12 -126.53 -34.06 -178.41
N GLU A 13 -127.16 -35.24 -178.42
CA GLU A 13 -127.07 -36.18 -177.29
C GLU A 13 -125.68 -36.82 -177.17
N GLU A 14 -125.04 -37.18 -178.28
CA GLU A 14 -123.67 -37.70 -178.29
C GLU A 14 -122.68 -36.66 -177.75
N ALA A 15 -122.72 -35.43 -178.26
CA ALA A 15 -121.92 -34.32 -177.73
C ALA A 15 -122.20 -34.03 -176.24
N GLY A 16 -123.43 -34.29 -175.77
CA GLY A 16 -123.80 -34.19 -174.36
C GLY A 16 -123.20 -35.30 -173.48
N ARG A 17 -123.05 -36.53 -174.00
CA ARG A 17 -122.38 -37.63 -173.30
C ARG A 17 -120.87 -37.42 -173.22
N ASP A 18 -120.24 -37.00 -174.31
CA ASP A 18 -118.78 -36.77 -174.37
C ASP A 18 -118.32 -35.63 -173.44
N LYS A 19 -119.15 -34.58 -173.31
CA LYS A 19 -118.91 -33.53 -172.31
C LYS A 19 -118.92 -34.10 -170.88
N LYS A 20 -119.93 -34.92 -170.55
CA LYS A 20 -120.05 -35.56 -169.22
C LYS A 20 -118.90 -36.54 -168.92
N ALA A 21 -118.42 -37.24 -169.95
CA ALA A 21 -117.25 -38.11 -169.85
C ALA A 21 -115.96 -37.31 -169.58
N SER A 22 -115.80 -36.15 -170.22
CA SER A 22 -114.65 -35.26 -169.98
C SER A 22 -114.69 -34.62 -168.59
N GLU A 23 -115.88 -34.24 -168.10
CA GLU A 23 -116.04 -33.71 -166.72
C GLU A 23 -115.68 -34.77 -165.66
N THR A 24 -116.04 -36.05 -165.87
CA THR A 24 -115.63 -37.14 -164.95
C THR A 24 -114.13 -37.47 -165.03
N VAL A 25 -113.46 -37.24 -166.16
CA VAL A 25 -111.99 -37.33 -166.26
C VAL A 25 -111.30 -36.19 -165.48
N LYS A 26 -111.87 -34.98 -165.48
CA LYS A 26 -111.37 -33.84 -164.69
C LYS A 26 -111.45 -34.12 -163.20
N GLU A 27 -112.60 -34.56 -162.69
CA GLU A 27 -112.77 -34.89 -161.26
C GLU A 27 -111.80 -35.99 -160.78
N ARG A 28 -111.58 -37.02 -161.59
CA ARG A 28 -110.57 -38.06 -161.30
C ARG A 28 -109.15 -37.51 -161.23
N SER A 29 -108.82 -36.53 -162.07
CA SER A 29 -107.51 -35.88 -162.08
C SER A 29 -107.29 -35.03 -160.81
N GLU A 30 -108.32 -34.30 -160.37
CA GLU A 30 -108.27 -33.51 -159.14
C GLU A 30 -108.15 -34.39 -157.87
N GLN A 31 -108.79 -35.56 -157.85
CA GLN A 31 -108.58 -36.56 -156.78
C GLN A 31 -107.15 -37.13 -156.77
N LEU A 32 -106.52 -37.29 -157.93
CA LEU A 32 -105.14 -37.80 -158.01
C LEU A 32 -104.14 -36.78 -157.45
N ILE A 33 -104.33 -35.49 -157.73
CA ILE A 33 -103.48 -34.40 -157.20
C ILE A 33 -103.50 -34.40 -155.67
N LYS A 34 -104.68 -34.47 -155.04
CA LYS A 34 -104.79 -34.52 -153.57
C LYS A 34 -104.01 -35.68 -152.93
N ARG A 35 -103.91 -36.83 -153.60
CA ARG A 35 -103.13 -37.98 -153.11
C ARG A 35 -101.62 -37.76 -153.16
N PHE A 36 -101.12 -36.94 -154.09
CA PHE A 36 -99.70 -36.56 -154.11
C PHE A 36 -99.37 -35.55 -153.00
N ASP A 37 -100.27 -34.62 -152.68
CA ASP A 37 -100.10 -33.69 -151.55
C ASP A 37 -100.04 -34.43 -150.20
N GLU A 38 -100.89 -35.45 -149.99
CA GLU A 38 -100.85 -36.31 -148.78
C GLU A 38 -99.53 -37.10 -148.67
N LEU A 39 -98.99 -37.58 -149.80
CA LEU A 39 -97.70 -38.28 -149.83
C LEU A 39 -96.56 -37.35 -149.39
N ALA A 40 -96.53 -36.13 -149.95
CA ALA A 40 -95.53 -35.11 -149.62
C ALA A 40 -95.57 -34.73 -148.13
N GLN A 41 -96.75 -34.53 -147.54
CA GLN A 41 -96.88 -34.27 -146.10
C GLN A 41 -96.34 -35.42 -145.24
N LYS A 42 -96.62 -36.68 -145.59
CA LYS A 42 -96.14 -37.83 -144.81
C LYS A 42 -94.63 -38.04 -144.95
N GLN A 43 -94.02 -37.73 -146.10
CA GLN A 43 -92.57 -37.75 -146.26
C GLN A 43 -91.89 -36.65 -145.42
N ALA A 44 -92.45 -35.44 -145.35
CA ALA A 44 -91.94 -34.39 -144.47
C ALA A 44 -91.95 -34.77 -142.97
N LEU A 45 -93.02 -35.44 -142.51
CA LEU A 45 -93.14 -35.94 -141.14
C LEU A 45 -92.11 -37.03 -140.79
N LEU A 46 -91.71 -37.87 -141.76
CA LEU A 46 -90.69 -38.89 -141.54
C LEU A 46 -89.32 -38.26 -141.30
N VAL A 47 -88.94 -37.29 -142.15
CA VAL A 47 -87.66 -36.57 -142.04
C VAL A 47 -87.54 -35.88 -140.68
N ASN A 48 -88.58 -35.16 -140.24
CA ASN A 48 -88.57 -34.48 -138.94
C ASN A 48 -88.37 -35.42 -137.75
N LYS A 49 -88.86 -36.68 -137.82
CA LYS A 49 -88.61 -37.67 -136.77
C LYS A 49 -87.20 -38.25 -136.80
N GLN A 50 -86.60 -38.40 -137.99
CA GLN A 50 -85.21 -38.87 -138.14
C GLN A 50 -84.21 -37.81 -137.63
N GLU A 51 -84.48 -36.52 -137.86
CA GLU A 51 -83.65 -35.41 -137.35
C GLU A 51 -83.53 -35.37 -135.81
N ARG A 52 -84.48 -35.98 -135.08
CA ARG A 52 -84.53 -35.96 -133.61
C ARG A 52 -83.85 -37.14 -132.90
N GLU A 53 -83.38 -38.15 -133.63
CA GLU A 53 -82.64 -39.27 -133.03
C GLU A 53 -81.37 -38.87 -132.22
N PRO A 54 -80.50 -37.94 -132.67
CA PRO A 54 -79.29 -37.58 -131.91
C PRO A 54 -79.59 -36.92 -130.55
N GLU A 55 -80.73 -36.22 -130.43
CA GLU A 55 -81.15 -35.52 -129.21
C GLU A 55 -81.36 -36.50 -128.04
N PHE A 56 -82.01 -37.64 -128.31
CA PHE A 56 -82.24 -38.69 -127.31
C PHE A 56 -80.95 -39.41 -126.89
N LYS A 57 -80.02 -39.66 -127.82
CA LYS A 57 -78.71 -40.28 -127.50
C LYS A 57 -77.87 -39.40 -126.56
N ALA A 58 -77.89 -38.07 -126.77
CA ALA A 58 -77.22 -37.13 -125.88
C ALA A 58 -77.83 -37.13 -124.46
N MET A 59 -79.16 -37.24 -124.36
CA MET A 59 -79.86 -37.29 -123.08
C MET A 59 -79.54 -38.58 -122.29
N GLN A 60 -79.43 -39.72 -122.99
CA GLN A 60 -79.04 -41.00 -122.41
C GLN A 60 -77.60 -40.98 -121.85
N GLY A 61 -76.64 -40.42 -122.60
CA GLY A 61 -75.25 -40.30 -122.14
C GLY A 61 -75.07 -39.45 -120.88
N ARG A 62 -75.93 -38.44 -120.65
CA ARG A 62 -75.94 -37.66 -119.39
C ARG A 62 -76.45 -38.47 -118.20
N LEU A 63 -77.38 -39.39 -118.41
CA LEU A 63 -77.89 -40.28 -117.36
C LEU A 63 -76.79 -41.26 -116.91
N ASP A 64 -76.08 -41.87 -117.87
CA ASP A 64 -75.00 -42.82 -117.58
C ASP A 64 -73.85 -42.16 -116.79
N GLN A 65 -73.50 -40.90 -117.10
CA GLN A 65 -72.52 -40.13 -116.31
C GLN A 65 -72.98 -39.89 -114.87
N ALA A 66 -74.27 -39.57 -114.66
CA ALA A 66 -74.81 -39.36 -113.32
C ALA A 66 -74.86 -40.65 -112.49
N LEU A 67 -75.22 -41.79 -113.12
CA LEU A 67 -75.20 -43.10 -112.47
C LEU A 67 -73.77 -43.53 -112.08
N ASN A 68 -72.80 -43.29 -112.95
CA ASN A 68 -71.38 -43.55 -112.66
C ASN A 68 -70.80 -42.62 -111.59
N ALA A 69 -71.26 -41.36 -111.50
CA ALA A 69 -70.91 -40.48 -110.38
C ALA A 69 -71.54 -40.95 -109.06
N GLY A 70 -72.77 -41.46 -109.10
CA GLY A 70 -73.48 -42.01 -107.94
C GLY A 70 -72.79 -43.24 -107.35
N SER A 71 -72.22 -44.12 -108.18
CA SER A 71 -71.55 -45.34 -107.70
C SER A 71 -70.21 -45.07 -106.98
N ILE A 72 -69.51 -43.98 -107.30
CA ILE A 72 -68.22 -43.62 -106.67
C ILE A 72 -68.33 -42.66 -105.47
N GLN A 73 -69.47 -41.99 -105.30
CA GLN A 73 -69.68 -40.99 -104.24
C GLN A 73 -69.40 -41.52 -102.80
N PRO A 74 -69.78 -42.76 -102.41
CA PRO A 74 -69.48 -43.27 -101.06
C PRO A 74 -67.97 -43.47 -100.82
N LEU A 75 -67.22 -43.86 -101.85
CA LEU A 75 -65.76 -44.05 -101.77
C LEU A 75 -65.05 -42.72 -101.57
N HIS A 76 -65.47 -41.68 -102.30
CA HIS A 76 -64.93 -40.33 -102.15
C HIS A 76 -65.21 -39.75 -100.74
N ALA A 77 -66.43 -39.90 -100.24
CA ALA A 77 -66.78 -39.47 -98.87
C ALA A 77 -65.92 -40.18 -97.80
N ASN A 78 -65.74 -41.50 -97.92
CA ASN A 78 -64.87 -42.27 -97.02
C ASN A 78 -63.39 -41.85 -97.11
N ALA A 79 -62.90 -41.49 -98.30
CA ALA A 79 -61.55 -40.97 -98.46
C ALA A 79 -61.36 -39.62 -97.75
N GLN A 80 -62.33 -38.70 -97.85
CA GLN A 80 -62.30 -37.41 -97.14
C GLN A 80 -62.35 -37.56 -95.62
N VAL A 81 -63.21 -38.45 -95.10
CA VAL A 81 -63.27 -38.77 -93.65
C VAL A 81 -61.97 -39.43 -93.18
N SER A 82 -61.36 -40.28 -93.98
CA SER A 82 -60.08 -40.93 -93.65
C SER A 82 -58.91 -39.94 -93.66
N ALA A 83 -58.86 -39.03 -94.63
CA ALA A 83 -57.84 -37.98 -94.71
C ALA A 83 -57.91 -37.03 -93.51
N SER A 84 -59.11 -36.53 -93.16
CA SER A 84 -59.31 -35.67 -91.99
C SER A 84 -58.99 -36.38 -90.66
N ARG A 85 -59.31 -37.68 -90.53
CA ARG A 85 -58.89 -38.49 -89.37
C ARG A 85 -57.36 -38.63 -89.30
N LEU A 86 -56.69 -38.85 -90.42
CA LEU A 86 -55.22 -38.95 -90.47
C LEU A 86 -54.56 -37.64 -90.00
N THR A 87 -55.00 -36.49 -90.52
CA THR A 87 -54.49 -35.17 -90.11
C THR A 87 -54.67 -34.94 -88.61
N ARG A 88 -55.83 -35.32 -88.04
CA ARG A 88 -56.07 -35.19 -86.59
C ARG A 88 -55.11 -36.05 -85.76
N ILE A 89 -54.92 -37.31 -86.15
CA ILE A 89 -54.00 -38.24 -85.46
C ILE A 89 -52.54 -37.76 -85.58
N GLN A 90 -52.13 -37.21 -86.72
CA GLN A 90 -50.81 -36.61 -86.90
C GLN A 90 -50.59 -35.40 -85.97
N GLN A 91 -51.61 -34.55 -85.80
CA GLN A 91 -51.55 -33.41 -84.88
C GLN A 91 -51.53 -33.85 -83.40
N GLU A 92 -52.37 -34.83 -83.03
CA GLU A 92 -52.35 -35.46 -81.70
C GLU A 92 -50.97 -36.06 -81.39
N LEU A 93 -50.38 -36.82 -82.33
CA LEU A 93 -49.04 -37.40 -82.21
C LEU A 93 -47.96 -36.31 -82.04
N ALA A 94 -47.97 -35.27 -82.87
CA ALA A 94 -47.01 -34.16 -82.78
C ALA A 94 -47.06 -33.46 -81.40
N THR A 95 -48.26 -33.20 -80.87
CA THR A 95 -48.39 -32.61 -79.53
C THR A 95 -47.97 -33.56 -78.39
N SER A 96 -48.14 -34.87 -78.57
CA SER A 96 -47.67 -35.89 -77.62
C SER A 96 -46.14 -35.96 -77.58
N VAL A 97 -45.49 -35.97 -78.75
CA VAL A 97 -44.03 -35.97 -78.89
C VAL A 97 -43.40 -34.73 -78.26
N GLU A 98 -43.97 -33.54 -78.48
CA GLU A 98 -43.48 -32.29 -77.86
C GLU A 98 -43.67 -32.28 -76.33
N LYS A 99 -44.77 -32.87 -75.81
CA LYS A 99 -44.96 -33.05 -74.36
C LYS A 99 -43.91 -33.99 -73.77
N LEU A 100 -43.66 -35.13 -74.42
CA LEU A 100 -42.64 -36.10 -73.99
C LEU A 100 -41.27 -35.44 -73.92
N ARG A 101 -40.85 -34.73 -74.98
CA ARG A 101 -39.58 -33.99 -75.05
C ARG A 101 -39.42 -32.99 -73.90
N ARG A 102 -40.48 -32.24 -73.56
CA ARG A 102 -40.47 -31.31 -72.41
C ARG A 102 -40.35 -32.03 -71.07
N CYS A 103 -41.02 -33.17 -70.91
CA CYS A 103 -40.91 -34.01 -69.72
C CYS A 103 -39.50 -34.57 -69.55
N GLU A 104 -38.89 -35.11 -70.61
CA GLU A 104 -37.51 -35.61 -70.62
C GLU A 104 -36.50 -34.50 -70.27
N GLN A 105 -36.63 -33.31 -70.87
CA GLN A 105 -35.76 -32.18 -70.57
C GLN A 105 -35.89 -31.71 -69.11
N ARG A 106 -37.11 -31.71 -68.56
CA ARG A 106 -37.38 -31.34 -67.17
C ARG A 106 -36.92 -32.40 -66.17
N GLN A 107 -37.01 -33.69 -66.53
CA GLN A 107 -36.44 -34.78 -65.76
C GLN A 107 -34.92 -34.64 -65.70
N LYS A 108 -34.26 -34.40 -66.84
CA LYS A 108 -32.81 -34.21 -66.91
C LYS A 108 -32.32 -33.06 -66.03
N SER A 109 -32.96 -31.90 -66.09
CA SER A 109 -32.58 -30.76 -65.23
C SER A 109 -32.88 -31.01 -63.75
N SER A 110 -33.99 -31.69 -63.42
CA SER A 110 -34.33 -32.04 -62.04
C SER A 110 -33.34 -33.04 -61.42
N VAL A 111 -32.82 -33.99 -62.20
CA VAL A 111 -31.79 -34.93 -61.76
C VAL A 111 -30.47 -34.20 -61.50
N GLN A 112 -30.05 -33.31 -62.41
CA GLN A 112 -28.83 -32.50 -62.21
C GLN A 112 -28.89 -31.65 -60.93
N VAL A 113 -30.01 -30.96 -60.69
CA VAL A 113 -30.20 -30.17 -59.45
C VAL A 113 -30.22 -31.05 -58.20
N PHE A 114 -30.78 -32.26 -58.28
CA PHE A 114 -30.75 -33.22 -57.18
C PHE A 114 -29.34 -33.74 -56.88
N ASP A 115 -28.56 -34.12 -57.89
CA ASP A 115 -27.19 -34.62 -57.71
C ASP A 115 -26.24 -33.53 -57.16
N GLU A 116 -26.41 -32.29 -57.61
CA GLU A 116 -25.73 -31.13 -57.03
C GLU A 116 -26.13 -30.86 -55.57
N ALA A 117 -27.43 -30.97 -55.24
CA ALA A 117 -27.89 -30.81 -53.87
C ALA A 117 -27.38 -31.93 -52.96
N LYS A 118 -27.34 -33.17 -53.47
CA LYS A 118 -26.83 -34.35 -52.76
C LYS A 118 -25.34 -34.22 -52.44
N THR A 119 -24.51 -33.87 -53.42
CA THR A 119 -23.06 -33.65 -53.20
C THR A 119 -22.78 -32.50 -52.22
N LYS A 120 -23.57 -31.42 -52.26
CA LYS A 120 -23.50 -30.34 -51.27
C LYS A 120 -23.91 -30.82 -49.86
N ALA A 121 -24.95 -31.64 -49.74
CA ALA A 121 -25.39 -32.23 -48.48
C ALA A 121 -24.35 -33.19 -47.87
N GLU A 122 -23.71 -34.05 -48.69
CA GLU A 122 -22.63 -34.94 -48.26
C GLU A 122 -21.45 -34.13 -47.69
N ALA A 123 -21.03 -33.07 -48.38
CA ALA A 123 -19.97 -32.15 -47.94
C ALA A 123 -20.31 -31.35 -46.67
N THR A 124 -21.60 -31.09 -46.39
CA THR A 124 -22.06 -30.33 -45.21
C THR A 124 -21.62 -30.99 -43.90
N SER A 125 -21.55 -32.33 -43.86
CA SER A 125 -21.07 -33.08 -42.68
C SER A 125 -19.57 -32.84 -42.37
N GLY A 126 -18.76 -32.57 -43.40
CA GLY A 126 -17.35 -32.21 -43.24
C GLY A 126 -17.17 -30.78 -42.73
N LEU A 127 -17.94 -29.84 -43.29
CA LEU A 127 -17.94 -28.43 -42.86
C LEU A 127 -18.41 -28.29 -41.40
N ALA A 128 -19.44 -29.02 -40.99
CA ALA A 128 -19.90 -29.03 -39.59
C ALA A 128 -18.82 -29.53 -38.60
N LYS A 129 -18.03 -30.54 -38.99
CA LYS A 129 -16.87 -31.00 -38.20
C LYS A 129 -15.77 -29.95 -38.11
N GLN A 130 -15.47 -29.26 -39.21
CA GLN A 130 -14.49 -28.18 -39.23
C GLN A 130 -14.94 -26.99 -38.36
N GLN A 131 -16.22 -26.61 -38.42
CA GLN A 131 -16.78 -25.59 -37.54
C GLN A 131 -16.60 -25.96 -36.06
N LEU A 132 -16.98 -27.19 -35.67
CA LEU A 132 -16.83 -27.67 -34.29
C LEU A 132 -15.36 -27.63 -33.81
N GLN A 133 -14.41 -27.99 -34.69
CA GLN A 133 -12.98 -27.89 -34.39
C GLN A 133 -12.52 -26.44 -34.21
N LEU A 134 -12.99 -25.51 -35.04
CA LEU A 134 -12.67 -24.08 -34.91
C LEU A 134 -13.25 -23.48 -33.62
N GLU A 135 -14.49 -23.81 -33.27
CA GLU A 135 -15.12 -23.41 -31.99
C GLU A 135 -14.36 -23.98 -30.77
N GLN A 136 -13.81 -25.21 -30.89
CA GLN A 136 -12.97 -25.81 -29.85
C GLN A 136 -11.62 -25.07 -29.73
N PHE A 137 -10.96 -24.76 -30.85
CA PHE A 137 -9.70 -24.00 -30.85
C PHE A 137 -9.88 -22.56 -30.36
N GLU A 138 -11.03 -21.92 -30.64
CA GLU A 138 -11.36 -20.59 -30.11
C GLU A 138 -11.44 -20.62 -28.57
N LYS A 139 -12.18 -21.58 -28.01
CA LYS A 139 -12.26 -21.79 -26.54
C LYS A 139 -10.88 -22.00 -25.93
N GLN A 140 -10.07 -22.89 -26.52
CA GLN A 140 -8.68 -23.14 -26.07
C GLN A 140 -7.80 -21.89 -26.17
N SER A 141 -7.95 -21.07 -27.22
CA SER A 141 -7.22 -19.80 -27.38
C SER A 141 -7.60 -18.76 -26.32
N ILE A 142 -8.86 -18.74 -25.89
CA ILE A 142 -9.35 -17.87 -24.82
C ILE A 142 -8.82 -18.35 -23.47
N GLU A 143 -8.92 -19.65 -23.16
CA GLU A 143 -8.39 -20.26 -21.93
C GLU A 143 -6.87 -20.08 -21.80
N LEU A 144 -6.12 -20.26 -22.89
CA LEU A 144 -4.68 -20.03 -22.93
C LEU A 144 -4.34 -18.57 -22.65
N ARG A 145 -5.04 -17.61 -23.28
CA ARG A 145 -4.85 -16.17 -23.01
C ARG A 145 -5.20 -15.78 -21.58
N GLN A 146 -6.24 -16.36 -20.99
CA GLN A 146 -6.56 -16.15 -19.58
C GLN A 146 -5.48 -16.73 -18.65
N SER A 147 -4.98 -17.92 -18.95
CA SER A 147 -3.93 -18.60 -18.18
C SER A 147 -2.59 -17.86 -18.27
N GLN A 148 -2.22 -17.35 -19.45
CA GLN A 148 -1.06 -16.49 -19.64
C GLN A 148 -1.15 -15.19 -18.82
N LYS A 149 -2.33 -14.53 -18.80
CA LYS A 149 -2.55 -13.36 -17.93
C LYS A 149 -2.35 -13.69 -16.45
N LYS A 150 -2.93 -14.79 -15.96
CA LYS A 150 -2.74 -15.26 -14.58
C LYS A 150 -1.27 -15.55 -14.26
N LEU A 151 -0.54 -16.17 -15.18
CA LEU A 151 0.89 -16.47 -15.04
C LEU A 151 1.73 -15.19 -14.90
N VAL A 152 1.47 -14.16 -15.73
CA VAL A 152 2.21 -12.89 -15.66
C VAL A 152 1.98 -12.18 -14.32
N VAL A 153 0.74 -12.16 -13.81
CA VAL A 153 0.42 -11.61 -12.48
C VAL A 153 1.15 -12.38 -11.38
N ALA A 154 1.02 -13.72 -11.36
CA ALA A 154 1.70 -14.55 -10.36
C ALA A 154 3.24 -14.42 -10.41
N GLN A 155 3.83 -14.25 -11.60
CA GLN A 155 5.27 -13.99 -11.74
C GLN A 155 5.68 -12.60 -11.20
N ALA A 156 4.82 -11.59 -11.35
CA ALA A 156 5.04 -10.27 -10.76
C ALA A 156 4.93 -10.32 -9.22
N ASP A 157 3.95 -11.04 -8.69
CA ASP A 157 3.74 -11.22 -7.24
C ASP A 157 4.89 -12.01 -6.60
N VAL A 158 5.34 -13.11 -7.21
CA VAL A 158 6.52 -13.86 -6.73
C VAL A 158 7.77 -12.98 -6.76
N ARG A 159 7.93 -12.11 -7.76
CA ARG A 159 9.07 -11.18 -7.83
C ARG A 159 8.99 -10.10 -6.75
N SER A 160 7.82 -9.51 -6.51
CA SER A 160 7.65 -8.47 -5.49
C SER A 160 7.80 -9.04 -4.07
N SER A 161 7.19 -10.19 -3.79
CA SER A 161 7.37 -10.92 -2.53
C SER A 161 8.83 -11.35 -2.31
N GLY A 162 9.52 -11.80 -3.36
CA GLY A 162 10.95 -12.17 -3.28
C GLY A 162 11.87 -10.97 -2.99
N LEU A 163 11.56 -9.79 -3.55
CA LEU A 163 12.27 -8.54 -3.23
C LEU A 163 11.99 -8.09 -1.78
N LEU A 164 10.74 -8.15 -1.34
CA LEU A 164 10.35 -7.81 0.03
C LEU A 164 11.00 -8.75 1.05
N LEU A 165 11.01 -10.06 0.79
CA LEU A 165 11.68 -11.05 1.64
C LEU A 165 13.18 -10.76 1.76
N LYS A 166 13.84 -10.39 0.66
CA LYS A 166 15.27 -10.03 0.66
C LYS A 166 15.54 -8.75 1.46
N ASP A 167 14.69 -7.74 1.35
CA ASP A 167 14.75 -6.51 2.15
C ASP A 167 14.60 -6.82 3.65
N LYS A 168 13.59 -7.61 4.04
CA LYS A 168 13.37 -8.01 5.43
C LYS A 168 14.49 -8.91 5.99
N GLN A 169 15.09 -9.77 5.17
CA GLN A 169 16.28 -10.55 5.55
C GLN A 169 17.50 -9.64 5.78
N GLN A 170 17.69 -8.59 4.97
CA GLN A 170 18.76 -7.61 5.18
C GLN A 170 18.51 -6.78 6.45
N GLU A 171 17.28 -6.31 6.68
CA GLU A 171 16.89 -5.61 7.92
C GLU A 171 17.14 -6.48 9.16
N GLN A 172 16.76 -7.75 9.12
CA GLN A 172 16.98 -8.69 10.22
C GLN A 172 18.48 -8.98 10.46
N ALA A 173 19.28 -9.13 9.40
CA ALA A 173 20.73 -9.32 9.53
C ALA A 173 21.43 -8.11 10.16
N LEU A 174 21.02 -6.88 9.78
CA LEU A 174 21.52 -5.65 10.39
C LEU A 174 21.14 -5.54 11.87
N LEU A 175 19.88 -5.84 12.22
CA LEU A 175 19.41 -5.84 13.62
C LEU A 175 20.15 -6.86 14.49
N ASN A 176 20.44 -8.07 13.96
CA ASN A 176 21.20 -9.09 14.68
C ASN A 176 22.65 -8.62 14.95
N SER A 177 23.35 -8.10 13.93
CA SER A 177 24.70 -7.54 14.08
C SER A 177 24.75 -6.35 15.06
N GLU A 178 23.73 -5.49 15.01
CA GLU A 178 23.54 -4.38 15.95
C GLU A 178 23.34 -4.89 17.39
N GLN A 179 22.59 -5.99 17.56
CA GLN A 179 22.36 -6.63 18.85
C GLN A 179 23.65 -7.25 19.40
N ASP A 180 24.33 -8.11 18.63
CA ASP A 180 25.56 -8.81 19.05
C ASP A 180 26.64 -7.82 19.52
N THR A 181 26.82 -6.73 18.77
CA THR A 181 27.77 -5.66 19.11
C THR A 181 27.40 -4.97 20.44
N ARG A 182 26.10 -4.79 20.72
CA ARG A 182 25.63 -4.22 21.98
C ARG A 182 25.67 -5.20 23.13
N ASP A 183 25.32 -6.47 22.93
CA ASP A 183 25.41 -7.52 23.95
C ASP A 183 26.88 -7.73 24.38
N HIS A 184 27.83 -7.64 23.45
CA HIS A 184 29.26 -7.62 23.78
C HIS A 184 29.65 -6.36 24.59
N SER A 185 29.21 -5.17 24.15
CA SER A 185 29.46 -3.91 24.86
C SER A 185 28.89 -3.90 26.28
N ILE A 186 27.70 -4.49 26.47
CA ILE A 186 27.04 -4.67 27.76
C ILE A 186 27.89 -5.54 28.69
N LYS A 187 28.39 -6.69 28.22
CA LYS A 187 29.24 -7.60 29.01
C LYS A 187 30.53 -6.91 29.46
N VAL A 188 31.19 -6.18 28.58
CA VAL A 188 32.41 -5.41 28.91
C VAL A 188 32.11 -4.36 29.98
N ILE A 189 31.07 -3.54 29.79
CA ILE A 189 30.70 -2.50 30.76
C ILE A 189 30.26 -3.10 32.11
N GLN A 190 29.55 -4.23 32.11
CA GLN A 190 29.16 -4.92 33.35
C GLN A 190 30.39 -5.34 34.16
N HIS A 191 31.39 -5.97 33.53
CA HIS A 191 32.64 -6.35 34.20
C HIS A 191 33.39 -5.12 34.76
N GLU A 192 33.43 -4.00 34.04
CA GLU A 192 34.07 -2.78 34.56
C GLU A 192 33.35 -2.21 35.80
N LEU A 193 32.01 -2.34 35.83
CA LEU A 193 31.14 -1.89 36.92
C LEU A 193 31.16 -2.80 38.15
N GLU A 194 31.68 -4.03 38.08
CA GLU A 194 31.89 -4.88 39.27
C GLU A 194 32.79 -4.17 40.31
N SER A 195 33.74 -3.35 39.85
CA SER A 195 34.62 -2.54 40.70
C SER A 195 33.99 -1.23 41.24
N LEU A 196 32.76 -0.89 40.85
CA LEU A 196 32.13 0.38 41.23
C LEU A 196 31.88 0.50 42.75
N PRO A 197 31.33 -0.51 43.48
CA PRO A 197 31.08 -0.39 44.91
C PRO A 197 32.37 -0.21 45.72
N GLU A 198 33.42 -0.93 45.37
CA GLU A 198 34.75 -0.80 46.00
C GLU A 198 35.32 0.62 45.81
N LYS A 199 35.19 1.18 44.60
CA LYS A 199 35.64 2.54 44.29
C LYS A 199 34.78 3.63 44.93
N GLN A 200 33.49 3.40 45.13
CA GLN A 200 32.62 4.29 45.92
C GLN A 200 33.05 4.32 47.39
N ILE A 201 33.33 3.16 47.99
CA ILE A 201 33.85 3.07 49.36
C ILE A 201 35.24 3.72 49.46
N ALA A 202 36.12 3.51 48.49
CA ALA A 202 37.44 4.13 48.46
C ALA A 202 37.37 5.67 48.32
N PHE A 203 36.48 6.19 47.47
CA PHE A 203 36.23 7.62 47.34
C PHE A 203 35.73 8.23 48.66
N SER A 204 34.72 7.64 49.31
CA SER A 204 34.20 8.10 50.60
C SER A 204 35.27 8.11 51.69
N LYS A 205 36.10 7.07 51.77
CA LYS A 205 37.24 7.04 52.72
C LYS A 205 38.27 8.13 52.42
N GLN A 206 38.55 8.41 51.15
CA GLN A 206 39.48 9.47 50.76
C GLN A 206 38.91 10.86 51.06
N GLU A 207 37.59 11.05 50.95
CA GLU A 207 36.88 12.26 51.35
C GLU A 207 36.98 12.48 52.87
N ASP A 208 36.74 11.43 53.67
CA ASP A 208 36.94 11.44 55.13
C ASP A 208 38.38 11.80 55.51
N TYR A 209 39.39 11.25 54.82
CA TYR A 209 40.80 11.57 55.07
C TYR A 209 41.15 13.02 54.71
N CYS A 210 40.62 13.54 53.60
CA CYS A 210 40.78 14.96 53.23
C CYS A 210 40.18 15.88 54.30
N GLN A 211 38.98 15.59 54.79
CA GLN A 211 38.33 16.38 55.84
C GLN A 211 39.12 16.33 57.14
N GLN A 212 39.48 15.13 57.63
CA GLN A 212 40.28 14.96 58.84
C GLN A 212 41.65 15.67 58.72
N ARG A 213 42.26 15.69 57.53
CA ARG A 213 43.54 16.41 57.31
C ARG A 213 43.36 17.93 57.35
N GLN A 214 42.24 18.45 56.84
CA GLN A 214 41.89 19.88 56.92
C GLN A 214 41.61 20.29 58.37
N ASP A 215 40.90 19.45 59.13
CA ASP A 215 40.65 19.64 60.56
C ASP A 215 41.97 19.63 61.35
N LEU A 216 42.90 18.72 61.02
CA LEU A 216 44.24 18.67 61.63
C LEU A 216 45.05 19.94 61.33
N GLU A 217 44.97 20.50 60.12
CA GLU A 217 45.69 21.75 59.80
C GLU A 217 45.13 22.92 60.60
N THR A 218 43.80 22.98 60.73
CA THR A 218 43.10 24.01 61.51
C THR A 218 43.42 23.86 63.00
N SER A 219 43.45 22.64 63.52
CA SER A 219 43.85 22.34 64.91
C SER A 219 45.32 22.70 65.16
N ARG A 220 46.25 22.38 64.23
CA ARG A 220 47.66 22.79 64.30
C ARG A 220 47.83 24.31 64.26
N GLN A 221 47.02 25.03 63.48
CA GLN A 221 47.02 26.50 63.45
C GLN A 221 46.50 27.08 64.78
N GLN A 222 45.44 26.49 65.35
CA GLN A 222 44.96 26.83 66.69
C GLN A 222 46.01 26.53 67.76
N GLU A 223 46.72 25.40 67.72
CA GLU A 223 47.78 25.10 68.70
C GLU A 223 48.86 26.19 68.67
N ARG A 224 49.31 26.62 67.48
CA ARG A 224 50.29 27.71 67.35
C ARG A 224 49.80 29.03 67.96
N SER A 225 48.51 29.36 67.82
CA SER A 225 47.96 30.57 68.47
C SER A 225 47.84 30.41 69.98
N GLN A 226 47.45 29.24 70.48
CA GLN A 226 47.38 28.95 71.92
C GLN A 226 48.76 28.91 72.59
N ILE A 227 49.81 28.44 71.91
CA ILE A 227 51.20 28.54 72.40
C ILE A 227 51.59 30.01 72.58
N SER A 228 51.27 30.88 71.61
CA SER A 228 51.56 32.32 71.72
C SER A 228 50.82 32.97 72.88
N LEU A 229 49.55 32.59 73.11
CA LEU A 229 48.74 33.08 74.23
C LEU A 229 49.23 32.57 75.58
N GLU A 230 49.62 31.30 75.71
CA GLU A 230 50.18 30.72 76.94
C GLU A 230 51.51 31.37 77.30
N VAL A 231 52.44 31.51 76.34
CA VAL A 231 53.73 32.19 76.55
C VAL A 231 53.53 33.64 77.00
N LYS A 232 52.56 34.36 76.41
CA LYS A 232 52.22 35.71 76.85
C LYS A 232 51.65 35.72 78.27
N ALA A 233 50.64 34.90 78.56
CA ALA A 233 50.02 34.82 79.88
C ALA A 233 51.01 34.42 80.98
N GLN A 234 51.96 33.53 80.66
CA GLN A 234 53.06 33.15 81.55
C GLN A 234 53.99 34.33 81.84
N GLN A 235 54.34 35.14 80.83
CA GLN A 235 55.19 36.32 81.01
C GLN A 235 54.48 37.43 81.78
N ASP A 236 53.19 37.65 81.50
CA ASP A 236 52.34 38.59 82.25
C ASP A 236 52.24 38.15 83.73
N TYR A 237 52.00 36.86 84.00
CA TYR A 237 51.99 36.29 85.35
C TYR A 237 53.33 36.47 86.08
N LYS A 238 54.47 36.14 85.45
CA LYS A 238 55.81 36.35 86.05
C LYS A 238 56.05 37.81 86.42
N THR A 239 55.72 38.74 85.52
CA THR A 239 55.90 40.19 85.75
C THR A 239 55.07 40.67 86.95
N VAL A 240 53.82 40.20 87.08
CA VAL A 240 52.96 40.54 88.22
C VAL A 240 53.41 39.84 89.51
N GLN A 241 53.90 38.59 89.43
CA GLN A 241 54.45 37.84 90.56
C GLN A 241 55.69 38.51 91.15
N GLU A 242 56.61 38.98 90.30
CA GLU A 242 57.79 39.75 90.71
C GLU A 242 57.37 41.06 91.40
N ASN A 243 56.42 41.82 90.82
CA ASN A 243 55.90 43.03 91.43
C ASN A 243 55.20 42.78 92.78
N PHE A 244 54.38 41.72 92.88
CA PHE A 244 53.77 41.30 94.15
C PHE A 244 54.85 41.00 95.20
N HIS A 245 55.91 40.28 94.85
CA HIS A 245 56.98 39.94 95.78
C HIS A 245 57.78 41.18 96.23
N GLN A 246 58.06 42.13 95.32
CA GLN A 246 58.70 43.40 95.68
C GLN A 246 57.83 44.22 96.65
N LEU A 247 56.52 44.32 96.39
CA LEU A 247 55.58 45.00 97.28
C LEU A 247 55.44 44.26 98.64
N GLU A 248 55.49 42.93 98.65
CA GLU A 248 55.47 42.14 99.88
C GLU A 248 56.73 42.39 100.74
N ILE A 249 57.91 42.42 100.14
CA ILE A 249 59.16 42.78 100.83
C ILE A 249 59.12 44.22 101.32
N ALA A 250 58.67 45.16 100.49
CA ALA A 250 58.55 46.56 100.85
C ALA A 250 57.60 46.76 102.05
N ALA A 251 56.40 46.14 102.02
CA ALA A 251 55.44 46.22 103.12
C ALA A 251 55.98 45.60 104.42
N LYS A 252 56.65 44.45 104.36
CA LYS A 252 57.34 43.86 105.53
C LYS A 252 58.42 44.79 106.08
N LYS A 253 59.16 45.49 105.22
CA LYS A 253 60.16 46.48 105.64
C LYS A 253 59.49 47.69 106.31
N THR A 254 58.43 48.24 105.73
CA THR A 254 57.64 49.35 106.31
C THR A 254 57.06 48.97 107.67
N GLU A 255 56.51 47.77 107.80
CA GLU A 255 55.97 47.23 109.06
C GLU A 255 57.06 47.04 110.13
N LEU A 256 58.24 46.52 109.77
CA LEU A 256 59.39 46.44 110.68
C LEU A 256 59.91 47.83 111.09
N SER A 257 59.98 48.79 110.16
CA SER A 257 60.35 50.18 110.46
C SER A 257 59.35 50.87 111.37
N TRP A 258 58.05 50.65 111.18
CA TRP A 258 57.00 51.14 112.08
C TRP A 258 57.15 50.55 113.49
N HIS A 259 57.34 49.22 113.61
CA HIS A 259 57.58 48.58 114.90
C HIS A 259 58.87 49.10 115.58
N ALA A 260 59.93 49.35 114.81
CA ALA A 260 61.16 49.95 115.33
C ALA A 260 60.95 51.40 115.82
N GLY A 261 60.22 52.21 115.06
CA GLY A 261 59.83 53.59 115.45
C GLY A 261 58.98 53.61 116.71
N GLN A 262 57.99 52.71 116.83
CA GLN A 262 57.20 52.54 118.06
C GLN A 262 58.07 52.13 119.25
N ALA A 263 59.07 51.27 119.04
CA ALA A 263 60.03 50.91 120.08
C ALA A 263 60.96 52.07 120.47
N ALA A 264 61.37 52.92 119.52
CA ALA A 264 62.16 54.13 119.79
C ALA A 264 61.35 55.20 120.55
N ILE A 265 60.07 55.39 120.20
CA ILE A 265 59.15 56.27 120.94
C ILE A 265 59.01 55.80 122.40
N LEU A 266 58.77 54.51 122.63
CA LEU A 266 58.71 53.93 123.98
C LEU A 266 60.05 53.99 124.72
N ALA A 267 61.18 53.90 124.00
CA ALA A 267 62.51 54.04 124.58
C ALA A 267 62.81 55.47 125.05
N ARG A 268 62.27 56.50 124.38
CA ARG A 268 62.33 57.91 124.85
C ARG A 268 61.59 58.16 126.17
N GLU A 269 60.58 57.35 126.49
CA GLU A 269 59.81 57.46 127.74
C GLU A 269 60.49 56.76 128.93
N LEU A 270 61.57 56.00 128.70
CA LEU A 270 62.36 55.40 129.78
C LEU A 270 63.11 56.47 130.57
N SER A 271 62.99 56.41 131.89
CA SER A 271 63.73 57.26 132.83
C SER A 271 64.54 56.39 133.79
N ASP A 272 65.75 56.81 134.14
CA ASP A 272 66.63 56.06 135.03
C ASP A 272 65.94 55.68 136.35
N ASP A 273 66.11 54.43 136.75
CA ASP A 273 65.62 53.85 138.01
C ASP A 273 64.07 53.82 138.19
N GLN A 274 63.30 54.12 137.13
CA GLN A 274 61.83 53.93 137.09
C GLN A 274 61.46 52.55 136.47
N PRO A 275 60.40 51.88 136.94
CA PRO A 275 59.93 50.65 136.31
C PRO A 275 59.29 50.95 134.94
N CYS A 276 59.80 50.31 133.89
CA CYS A 276 59.28 50.45 132.52
C CYS A 276 57.78 50.11 132.42
N PRO A 277 56.96 50.94 131.73
CA PRO A 277 55.51 50.73 131.64
C PRO A 277 55.09 49.46 130.88
N VAL A 278 56.00 48.86 130.10
CA VAL A 278 55.71 47.64 129.31
C VAL A 278 56.10 46.36 130.05
N CYS A 279 57.21 46.35 130.80
CA CYS A 279 57.76 45.11 131.40
C CYS A 279 58.10 45.19 132.90
N GLY A 280 58.03 46.37 133.52
CA GLY A 280 58.29 46.57 134.95
C GLY A 280 59.77 46.55 135.38
N SER A 281 60.72 46.29 134.47
CA SER A 281 62.16 46.36 134.75
C SER A 281 62.62 47.81 134.98
N LYS A 282 63.63 48.00 135.83
CA LYS A 282 64.37 49.27 136.00
C LYS A 282 65.59 49.39 135.08
N GLU A 283 66.08 48.27 134.53
CA GLU A 283 67.25 48.22 133.66
C GLU A 283 66.87 47.69 132.28
N HIS A 284 67.42 48.31 131.24
CA HIS A 284 67.20 47.94 129.84
C HIS A 284 68.53 47.85 129.08
N PRO A 285 68.92 46.65 128.59
CA PRO A 285 70.11 46.52 127.76
C PRO A 285 69.82 47.05 126.35
N ALA A 286 70.52 48.12 125.95
CA ALA A 286 70.44 48.78 124.65
C ALA A 286 69.03 49.27 124.24
N PRO A 287 68.58 50.43 124.74
CA PRO A 287 67.38 51.12 124.25
C PRO A 287 67.43 51.34 122.72
N ALA A 288 66.26 51.33 122.08
CA ALA A 288 66.16 51.54 120.63
C ALA A 288 66.64 52.94 120.23
N ALA A 289 67.47 53.02 119.19
CA ALA A 289 68.05 54.27 118.72
C ALA A 289 67.03 55.16 118.00
N ASP A 290 67.18 56.47 118.18
CA ASP A 290 66.22 57.50 117.77
C ASP A 290 66.37 57.96 116.30
N GLU A 291 67.13 57.20 115.49
CA GLU A 291 67.50 57.55 114.11
C GLU A 291 66.58 56.92 113.04
N SER A 292 65.46 56.29 113.44
CA SER A 292 64.48 55.77 112.49
C SER A 292 63.56 56.90 111.99
N ASP A 293 63.51 57.10 110.66
CA ASP A 293 62.41 57.82 110.02
C ASP A 293 61.08 57.23 110.52
N LEU A 294 60.25 58.08 111.15
CA LEU A 294 59.00 57.66 111.79
C LEU A 294 57.93 57.39 110.72
N VAL A 295 57.97 56.17 110.18
CA VAL A 295 56.86 55.55 109.43
C VAL A 295 55.61 55.60 110.29
N ASP A 296 54.48 56.05 109.73
CA ASP A 296 53.21 56.11 110.47
C ASP A 296 52.34 54.85 110.24
N GLN A 297 51.21 54.76 110.95
CA GLN A 297 50.28 53.64 110.75
C GLN A 297 49.61 53.68 109.36
N THR A 298 49.42 54.88 108.79
CA THR A 298 48.83 55.10 107.46
C THR A 298 49.70 54.51 106.36
N ASP A 299 51.02 54.61 106.47
CA ASP A 299 52.02 54.03 105.57
C ASP A 299 51.97 52.50 105.60
N VAL A 300 51.85 51.90 106.80
CA VAL A 300 51.69 50.44 106.96
C VAL A 300 50.38 49.94 106.35
N GLU A 301 49.26 50.65 106.60
CA GLU A 301 47.96 50.32 106.01
C GLU A 301 47.96 50.50 104.48
N THR A 302 48.61 51.53 103.96
CA THR A 302 48.80 51.77 102.52
C THR A 302 49.65 50.67 101.88
N ALA A 303 50.75 50.27 102.52
CA ALA A 303 51.61 49.20 102.04
C ALA A 303 50.89 47.84 102.03
N ARG A 304 50.14 47.51 103.10
CA ARG A 304 49.28 46.33 103.16
C ARG A 304 48.18 46.35 102.08
N GLY A 305 47.55 47.50 101.86
CA GLY A 305 46.56 47.69 100.79
C GLY A 305 47.13 47.52 99.37
N ASN A 306 48.38 47.95 99.15
CA ASN A 306 49.07 47.74 97.88
C ASN A 306 49.46 46.26 97.66
N VAL A 307 49.88 45.54 98.71
CA VAL A 307 50.10 44.09 98.65
C VAL A 307 48.80 43.33 98.36
N ALA A 308 47.68 43.71 98.99
CA ALA A 308 46.38 43.10 98.72
C ALA A 308 45.94 43.27 97.25
N LYS A 309 46.04 44.49 96.70
CA LYS A 309 45.76 44.74 95.28
C LYS A 309 46.70 43.98 94.35
N ALA A 310 48.00 43.97 94.64
CA ALA A 310 48.97 43.23 93.84
C ALA A 310 48.71 41.71 93.89
N ARG A 311 48.22 41.20 95.03
CA ARG A 311 47.82 39.82 95.20
C ARG A 311 46.61 39.46 94.34
N GLU A 312 45.57 40.30 94.32
CA GLU A 312 44.40 40.12 93.45
C GLU A 312 44.79 40.10 91.97
N VAL A 313 45.65 41.03 91.53
CA VAL A 313 46.14 41.06 90.14
C VAL A 313 46.99 39.82 89.83
N MET A 314 47.80 39.34 90.77
CA MET A 314 48.59 38.12 90.61
C MET A 314 47.71 36.87 90.50
N ASP A 315 46.69 36.73 91.35
CA ASP A 315 45.78 35.58 91.33
C ASP A 315 44.89 35.60 90.06
N CYS A 316 44.50 36.78 89.57
CA CYS A 316 43.84 36.94 88.26
C CYS A 316 44.76 36.56 87.09
N ALA A 317 46.01 37.05 87.05
CA ALA A 317 46.98 36.70 86.02
C ALA A 317 47.29 35.19 86.02
N ARG A 318 47.36 34.58 87.20
CA ARG A 318 47.49 33.13 87.37
C ARG A 318 46.30 32.38 86.77
N GLN A 319 45.06 32.79 87.05
CA GLN A 319 43.88 32.14 86.47
C GLN A 319 43.87 32.22 84.93
N VAL A 320 44.30 33.34 84.34
CA VAL A 320 44.43 33.49 82.89
C VAL A 320 45.50 32.55 82.32
N TRP A 321 46.64 32.40 83.00
CA TRP A 321 47.68 31.45 82.60
C TRP A 321 47.21 29.99 82.74
N ASP A 322 46.61 29.62 83.88
CA ASP A 322 46.04 28.28 84.10
C ASP A 322 44.96 27.95 83.04
N GLN A 323 44.14 28.92 82.62
CA GLN A 323 43.18 28.74 81.52
C GLN A 323 43.90 28.53 80.18
N ALA A 324 44.91 29.34 79.84
CA ALA A 324 45.67 29.20 78.59
C ALA A 324 46.39 27.84 78.51
N VAL A 325 46.99 27.37 79.61
CA VAL A 325 47.61 26.04 79.72
C VAL A 325 46.58 24.93 79.48
N ASN A 326 45.39 25.03 80.08
CA ASN A 326 44.32 24.04 79.90
C ASN A 326 43.80 24.01 78.46
N VAL A 327 43.56 25.18 77.84
CA VAL A 327 43.11 25.24 76.43
C VAL A 327 44.18 24.66 75.50
N LEU A 328 45.45 25.03 75.68
CA LEU A 328 46.56 24.48 74.90
C LEU A 328 46.67 22.95 75.06
N ALA A 329 46.46 22.41 76.27
CA ALA A 329 46.45 20.97 76.51
C ALA A 329 45.32 20.26 75.76
N GLN A 330 44.11 20.84 75.71
CA GLN A 330 42.99 20.29 74.94
C GLN A 330 43.24 20.36 73.42
N THR A 331 43.75 21.49 72.91
CA THR A 331 44.09 21.60 71.47
C THR A 331 45.19 20.60 71.09
N ARG A 332 46.18 20.36 71.95
CA ARG A 332 47.21 19.32 71.75
C ARG A 332 46.63 17.91 71.74
N LEU A 333 45.68 17.61 72.62
CA LEU A 333 45.00 16.32 72.63
C LEU A 333 44.23 16.09 71.33
N GLU A 334 43.56 17.12 70.80
CA GLU A 334 42.82 17.06 69.55
C GLU A 334 43.74 16.92 68.33
N CYS A 335 44.81 17.71 68.25
CA CYS A 335 45.89 17.54 67.27
C CYS A 335 46.43 16.10 67.26
N LYS A 336 46.69 15.53 68.44
CA LYS A 336 47.16 14.15 68.59
C LYS A 336 46.11 13.13 68.17
N ARG A 337 44.83 13.33 68.50
CA ARG A 337 43.71 12.46 68.12
C ARG A 337 43.58 12.38 66.60
N LEU A 338 43.50 13.53 65.93
CA LEU A 338 43.41 13.64 64.47
C LEU A 338 44.66 13.06 63.78
N SER A 339 45.86 13.40 64.28
CA SER A 339 47.12 12.85 63.74
C SER A 339 47.23 11.33 63.91
N THR A 340 46.67 10.76 64.99
CA THR A 340 46.65 9.29 65.19
C THR A 340 45.64 8.61 64.28
N GLY A 341 44.46 9.23 64.06
CA GLY A 341 43.43 8.70 63.15
C GLY A 341 43.87 8.67 61.68
N LEU A 342 44.62 9.69 61.24
CA LEU A 342 45.20 9.78 59.90
C LEU A 342 46.45 8.90 59.71
N GLY A 343 47.17 8.57 60.80
CA GLY A 343 48.40 7.79 60.73
C GLY A 343 49.42 8.40 59.75
N PRO A 344 49.98 7.63 58.79
CA PRO A 344 50.91 8.15 57.78
C PRO A 344 50.36 9.27 56.89
N LEU A 345 49.04 9.47 56.83
CA LEU A 345 48.42 10.56 56.05
C LEU A 345 48.51 11.92 56.76
N ALA A 346 48.82 11.96 58.07
CA ALA A 346 48.93 13.20 58.85
C ALA A 346 50.09 14.10 58.41
N ASP A 347 51.13 13.50 57.82
CA ASP A 347 52.33 14.18 57.33
C ASP A 347 52.26 14.48 55.83
N GLN A 348 51.24 13.98 55.13
CA GLN A 348 50.97 14.39 53.75
C GLN A 348 50.40 15.82 53.71
N SER A 349 50.65 16.50 52.60
CA SER A 349 50.10 17.83 52.37
C SER A 349 48.61 17.71 52.01
N LEU A 350 47.80 18.68 52.45
CA LEU A 350 46.38 18.73 52.10
C LEU A 350 46.16 18.74 50.57
N PRO A 351 46.95 19.48 49.74
CA PRO A 351 46.87 19.40 48.29
C PRO A 351 47.08 17.98 47.73
N ALA A 352 48.06 17.22 48.21
CA ALA A 352 48.30 15.87 47.69
C ALA A 352 47.14 14.90 47.95
N LEU A 353 46.47 15.03 49.11
CA LEU A 353 45.25 14.26 49.39
C LEU A 353 44.06 14.74 48.54
N GLN A 354 43.94 16.04 48.29
CA GLN A 354 42.91 16.64 47.41
C GLN A 354 43.09 16.23 45.95
N ASP A 355 44.31 16.21 45.43
CA ASP A 355 44.66 15.71 44.10
C ASP A 355 44.27 14.23 43.97
N THR A 356 44.63 13.43 44.98
CA THR A 356 44.23 12.01 45.07
C THR A 356 42.70 11.85 45.08
N LEU A 357 41.98 12.67 45.86
CA LEU A 357 40.52 12.68 45.90
C LEU A 357 39.91 13.04 44.54
N SER A 358 40.51 13.99 43.81
CA SER A 358 40.10 14.32 42.44
C SER A 358 40.27 13.14 41.49
N GLU A 359 41.39 12.41 41.56
CA GLU A 359 41.55 11.20 40.75
C GLU A 359 40.47 10.15 41.03
N TYR A 360 40.12 9.91 42.31
CA TYR A 360 39.05 8.99 42.67
C TYR A 360 37.69 9.48 42.15
N LYS A 361 37.42 10.80 42.24
CA LYS A 361 36.22 11.43 41.72
C LYS A 361 36.08 11.23 40.21
N ASP A 362 37.14 11.46 39.44
CA ASP A 362 37.14 11.32 37.98
C ASP A 362 36.98 9.85 37.55
N LYS A 363 37.66 8.92 38.24
CA LYS A 363 37.51 7.47 38.04
C LYS A 363 36.08 7.01 38.34
N LEU A 364 35.44 7.57 39.37
CA LEU A 364 34.06 7.25 39.76
C LEU A 364 33.05 7.85 38.78
N ALA A 365 33.22 9.11 38.36
CA ALA A 365 32.41 9.75 37.33
C ALA A 365 32.45 8.98 36.00
N GLY A 366 33.64 8.51 35.58
CA GLY A 366 33.80 7.67 34.40
C GLY A 366 33.06 6.33 34.48
N LEU A 367 32.91 5.74 35.68
CA LEU A 367 32.09 4.54 35.87
C LEU A 367 30.59 4.85 35.92
N LEU A 368 30.17 5.95 36.53
CA LEU A 368 28.75 6.37 36.50
C LEU A 368 28.27 6.65 35.07
N ALA A 369 29.08 7.31 34.23
CA ALA A 369 28.77 7.50 32.81
C ALA A 369 28.67 6.17 32.04
N LYS A 370 29.45 5.16 32.43
CA LYS A 370 29.33 3.79 31.89
C LYS A 370 28.05 3.09 32.37
N GLN A 371 27.61 3.33 33.62
CA GLN A 371 26.35 2.82 34.17
C GLN A 371 25.13 3.41 33.44
N GLU A 372 25.15 4.71 33.13
CA GLU A 372 24.12 5.38 32.32
C GLU A 372 24.11 4.80 30.89
N LYS A 373 25.27 4.68 30.26
CA LYS A 373 25.43 4.05 28.93
C LYS A 373 24.91 2.60 28.91
N LEU A 374 25.11 1.83 29.98
CA LEU A 374 24.55 0.48 30.12
C LEU A 374 23.01 0.47 30.10
N GLY A 375 22.38 1.48 30.69
CA GLY A 375 20.92 1.70 30.59
C GLY A 375 20.47 1.85 29.14
N HIS A 376 21.02 2.83 28.42
CA HIS A 376 20.68 3.08 27.01
C HIS A 376 20.98 1.89 26.07
N LEU A 377 22.04 1.12 26.34
CA LEU A 377 22.33 -0.09 25.57
C LEU A 377 21.25 -1.16 25.77
N ARG A 378 20.76 -1.34 27.01
CA ARG A 378 19.67 -2.29 27.31
C ARG A 378 18.34 -1.85 26.70
N GLU A 379 17.98 -0.57 26.81
CA GLU A 379 16.80 0.00 26.15
C GLU A 379 16.83 -0.22 24.64
N ARG A 380 17.99 0.00 24.00
CA ARG A 380 18.15 -0.21 22.56
C ARG A 380 18.03 -1.69 22.18
N ILE A 381 18.59 -2.61 22.97
CA ILE A 381 18.40 -4.05 22.72
C ILE A 381 16.93 -4.45 22.82
N GLU A 382 16.18 -3.93 23.79
CA GLU A 382 14.75 -4.23 23.88
C GLU A 382 13.97 -3.68 22.67
N GLY A 383 14.31 -2.46 22.22
CA GLY A 383 13.79 -1.92 20.96
C GLY A 383 14.16 -2.75 19.70
N ILE A 384 15.34 -3.39 19.68
CA ILE A 384 15.75 -4.31 18.61
C ILE A 384 14.91 -5.59 18.66
N LYS A 385 14.71 -6.19 19.84
CA LYS A 385 13.87 -7.39 20.00
C LYS A 385 12.43 -7.17 19.54
N VAL A 386 11.85 -6.01 19.86
CA VAL A 386 10.49 -5.63 19.39
C VAL A 386 10.44 -5.55 17.86
N LYS A 387 11.48 -5.01 17.21
CA LYS A 387 11.55 -5.01 15.74
C LYS A 387 11.75 -6.41 15.16
N GLN A 388 12.62 -7.22 15.75
CA GLN A 388 12.83 -8.61 15.35
C GLN A 388 11.57 -9.47 15.51
N SER A 389 10.73 -9.22 16.53
CA SER A 389 9.47 -9.94 16.70
C SER A 389 8.44 -9.53 15.65
N ALA A 390 8.31 -8.23 15.37
CA ALA A 390 7.46 -7.74 14.28
C ALA A 390 7.86 -8.34 12.92
N LEU A 391 9.17 -8.41 12.62
CA LEU A 391 9.72 -9.02 11.40
C LEU A 391 9.48 -10.54 11.30
N LYS A 392 9.22 -11.24 12.41
CA LYS A 392 8.86 -12.67 12.40
C LYS A 392 7.36 -12.92 12.21
N THR A 393 6.53 -11.89 12.36
CA THR A 393 5.07 -11.95 12.19
C THR A 393 4.57 -11.40 10.86
N MET A 394 5.48 -10.90 10.01
CA MET A 394 5.24 -10.51 8.61
C MET A 394 5.59 -11.65 7.66
#